data_AF-A0A8K1G9W0-F1
#
_entry.id   AF-A0A8K1G9W0-F1
#
_cell.length_a   1.000
_cell.length_b   1.000
_cell.length_c   1.000
_cell.angle_alpha   90.00
_cell.angle_beta   90.00
_cell.angle_gamma   90.00
#
_symmetry.space_group_name_H-M   'P 1'
#
loop_
_entity.id
_entity.type
_entity.pdbx_description
1 polymer ?
#
loop_
_entity_poly.entity_id
_entity_poly.type
_entity_poly.pdbx_seq_one_letter_code
_entity_poly.pdbx_strand_id
1 'polypeptide(L)'
;MLDLLFTNRDGLVEDAVVGGRLGQSDHEIIELLIFGEIRRYINKTFALDFQRADFGLFKGLIQRVPWEEALKNKGVQENWVLFKTEFLRAQEQTVPVWKTSR
;
A
#
# COMPACT_ATOMS: atom_id res chain seq x y z
N MET A 1 -3.89 -26.00 -1.45
CA MET A 1 -3.91 -24.82 -0.56
C MET A 1 -5.16 -24.03 -0.90
N LEU A 2 -5.85 -23.39 0.06
CA LEU A 2 -7.12 -22.70 -0.21
C LEU A 2 -6.89 -21.19 -0.36
N ASP A 3 -7.68 -20.56 -1.24
CA ASP A 3 -7.72 -19.11 -1.43
C ASP A 3 -8.93 -18.53 -0.67
N LEU A 4 -8.71 -17.48 0.13
CA LEU A 4 -9.75 -16.88 0.96
C LEU A 4 -9.67 -15.35 0.93
N LEU A 5 -10.82 -14.71 0.71
CA LEU A 5 -10.98 -13.26 0.81
C LEU A 5 -12.01 -12.93 1.89
N PHE A 6 -11.63 -12.03 2.81
CA PHE A 6 -12.54 -11.47 3.81
C PHE A 6 -12.87 -10.03 3.47
N THR A 7 -14.13 -9.65 3.68
CA THR A 7 -14.57 -8.25 3.61
C THR A 7 -15.11 -7.82 4.96
N ASN A 8 -14.98 -6.53 5.29
CA ASN A 8 -15.52 -5.95 6.51
C ASN A 8 -16.86 -5.22 6.27
N ARG A 9 -17.45 -5.40 5.09
CA ARG A 9 -18.65 -4.68 4.65
C ARG A 9 -19.60 -5.63 3.94
N ASP A 10 -20.77 -5.78 4.52
CA ASP A 10 -21.83 -6.62 3.95
C ASP A 10 -22.23 -6.11 2.56
N GLY A 11 -22.45 -7.05 1.62
CA GLY A 11 -22.84 -6.73 0.24
C GLY A 11 -21.77 -6.03 -0.61
N LEU A 12 -20.49 -6.03 -0.18
CA LEU A 12 -19.39 -5.49 -0.99
C LEU A 12 -19.13 -6.31 -2.25
N VAL A 13 -19.24 -7.63 -2.18
CA VAL A 13 -19.09 -8.53 -3.33
C VAL A 13 -20.48 -8.85 -3.84
N GLU A 14 -20.74 -8.44 -5.07
CA GLU A 14 -22.00 -8.68 -5.79
C GLU A 14 -21.97 -10.03 -6.50
N ASP A 15 -20.82 -10.41 -7.07
CA ASP A 15 -20.64 -11.71 -7.73
C ASP A 15 -19.20 -12.23 -7.57
N ALA A 16 -19.03 -13.53 -7.70
CA ALA A 16 -17.74 -14.21 -7.66
C ALA A 16 -17.73 -15.37 -8.66
N VAL A 17 -16.81 -15.32 -9.62
CA VAL A 17 -16.64 -16.34 -10.64
C VAL A 17 -15.25 -16.95 -10.52
N VAL A 18 -15.19 -18.27 -10.54
CA VAL A 18 -13.93 -18.99 -10.62
C VAL A 18 -13.56 -19.14 -12.09
N GLY A 19 -12.43 -18.56 -12.47
CA GLY A 19 -11.85 -18.62 -13.79
C GLY A 19 -10.94 -19.83 -13.98
N GLY A 20 -10.03 -19.74 -14.95
CA GLY A 20 -9.04 -20.77 -15.22
C GLY A 20 -7.78 -20.65 -14.36
N ARG A 21 -6.85 -21.59 -14.55
CA ARG A 21 -5.51 -21.50 -13.98
C ARG A 21 -4.66 -20.50 -14.75
N LEU A 22 -3.89 -19.69 -14.02
CA LEU A 22 -2.89 -18.83 -14.63
C LEU A 22 -1.57 -19.61 -14.80
N GLY A 23 -1.24 -19.97 -16.04
CA GLY A 23 -0.01 -20.71 -16.34
C GLY A 23 0.01 -22.11 -15.72
N GLN A 24 1.09 -22.46 -15.01
CA GLN A 24 1.25 -23.76 -14.32
C GLN A 24 0.82 -23.71 -12.85
N SER A 25 0.17 -22.63 -12.41
CA SER A 25 -0.33 -22.51 -11.04
C SER A 25 -1.31 -23.65 -10.73
N ASP A 26 -1.22 -24.19 -9.52
CA ASP A 26 -2.19 -25.14 -8.98
C ASP A 26 -3.48 -24.47 -8.48
N HIS A 27 -3.51 -23.13 -8.48
CA HIS A 27 -4.65 -22.29 -8.09
C HIS A 27 -5.43 -21.73 -9.29
N GLU A 28 -6.76 -21.64 -9.14
CA GLU A 28 -7.66 -21.01 -10.10
C GLU A 28 -7.80 -19.51 -9.81
N ILE A 29 -7.94 -18.70 -10.87
CA ILE A 29 -8.22 -17.28 -10.73
C ILE A 29 -9.63 -17.11 -10.16
N ILE A 30 -9.82 -16.21 -9.20
CA ILE A 30 -11.14 -15.82 -8.72
C ILE A 30 -11.39 -14.38 -9.18
N GLU A 31 -12.39 -14.19 -10.03
CA GLU A 31 -12.88 -12.88 -10.45
C GLU A 31 -14.04 -12.45 -9.55
N LEU A 32 -13.99 -11.23 -9.03
CA LEU A 32 -14.99 -10.71 -8.10
C LEU A 32 -15.61 -9.43 -8.67
N LEU A 33 -16.93 -9.38 -8.68
CA LEU A 33 -17.68 -8.18 -8.98
C LEU A 33 -17.95 -7.46 -7.65
N ILE A 34 -17.32 -6.29 -7.48
CA ILE A 34 -17.36 -5.53 -6.24
C ILE A 34 -18.29 -4.33 -6.41
N PHE A 35 -19.34 -4.26 -5.59
CA PHE A 35 -20.28 -3.14 -5.58
C PHE A 35 -19.61 -1.91 -4.95
N GLY A 36 -19.10 -1.02 -5.78
CA GLY A 36 -18.48 0.22 -5.32
C GLY A 36 -19.44 1.40 -5.45
N GLU A 37 -19.98 1.92 -4.35
CA GLU A 37 -20.30 3.34 -4.32
C GLU A 37 -19.00 4.11 -4.52
N ILE A 38 -18.76 4.59 -5.74
CA ILE A 38 -17.67 5.54 -6.01
C ILE A 38 -18.10 6.85 -5.37
N ARG A 39 -17.94 6.98 -4.05
CA ARG A 39 -17.78 8.29 -3.45
C ARG A 39 -16.52 8.86 -4.09
N ARG A 40 -16.72 9.70 -5.13
CA ARG A 40 -15.70 10.59 -5.69
C ARG A 40 -15.34 11.60 -4.61
N TYR A 41 -14.69 11.13 -3.55
CA TYR A 41 -13.80 12.00 -2.82
C TYR A 41 -12.74 12.38 -3.84
N ILE A 42 -12.68 13.65 -4.21
CA ILE A 42 -11.54 14.19 -4.97
C ILE A 42 -10.37 14.17 -3.98
N ASN A 43 -9.87 12.99 -3.66
CA ASN A 43 -8.49 12.86 -3.24
C ASN A 43 -7.74 13.11 -4.52
N LYS A 44 -7.13 14.29 -4.63
CA LYS A 44 -5.99 14.46 -5.52
C LYS A 44 -4.88 13.57 -4.96
N THR A 45 -4.99 12.27 -5.19
CA THR A 45 -3.91 11.33 -4.93
C THR A 45 -2.90 11.60 -6.02
N PHE A 46 -1.92 12.44 -5.68
CA PHE A 46 -0.74 12.63 -6.50
C PHE A 46 -0.09 11.27 -6.70
N ALA A 47 -0.06 10.77 -7.93
CA ALA A 47 0.66 9.54 -8.23
C ALA A 47 2.15 9.79 -7.98
N LEU A 48 2.77 8.99 -7.13
CA LEU A 48 4.20 9.05 -6.88
C LEU A 48 4.95 8.31 -7.99
N ASP A 49 5.99 8.94 -8.51
CA ASP A 49 6.84 8.38 -9.57
C ASP A 49 8.06 7.71 -8.95
N PHE A 50 7.88 6.46 -8.53
CA PHE A 50 8.94 5.64 -7.96
C PHE A 50 10.05 5.28 -8.96
N GLN A 51 9.82 5.41 -10.28
CA GLN A 51 10.88 5.20 -11.26
C GLN A 51 11.96 6.28 -11.17
N ARG A 52 11.60 7.47 -10.67
CA ARG A 52 12.49 8.61 -10.50
C ARG A 52 12.90 8.84 -9.04
N ALA A 53 12.61 7.89 -8.15
CA ALA A 53 12.94 8.00 -6.75
C ALA A 53 14.46 7.89 -6.51
N ASP A 54 14.99 8.69 -5.59
CA ASP A 54 16.34 8.50 -5.06
C ASP A 54 16.32 7.51 -3.90
N PHE A 55 16.47 6.23 -4.22
CA PHE A 55 16.50 5.15 -3.22
C PHE A 55 17.74 5.21 -2.31
N GLY A 56 18.84 5.79 -2.78
CA GLY A 56 20.05 5.98 -1.97
C GLY A 56 19.81 6.97 -0.85
N LEU A 57 19.23 8.13 -1.19
CA LEU A 57 18.81 9.13 -0.22
C LEU A 57 17.70 8.60 0.70
N PHE A 58 16.70 7.90 0.15
CA PHE A 58 15.62 7.29 0.94
C PHE A 58 16.16 6.38 2.03
N LYS A 59 17.04 5.44 1.65
CA LYS A 59 17.71 4.54 2.59
C LYS A 59 18.52 5.31 3.62
N GLY A 60 19.26 6.34 3.20
CA GLY A 60 20.04 7.18 4.09
C GLY A 60 19.18 7.91 5.14
N LEU A 61 18.00 8.42 4.76
CA LEU A 61 17.07 9.06 5.68
C LEU A 61 16.51 8.07 6.71
N ILE A 62 16.12 6.86 6.28
CA ILE A 62 15.62 5.81 7.17
C ILE A 62 16.71 5.34 8.15
N GLN A 63 17.95 5.18 7.68
CA GLN A 63 19.06 4.73 8.52
C GLN A 63 19.50 5.77 9.56
N ARG A 64 19.23 7.06 9.32
CA ARG A 64 19.57 8.14 10.28
C ARG A 64 18.63 8.19 11.49
N VAL A 65 17.48 7.53 11.43
CA VAL A 65 16.56 7.47 12.56
C VAL A 65 17.20 6.59 13.66
N PRO A 66 17.30 7.07 14.92
CA PRO A 66 17.85 6.29 16.03
C PRO A 66 16.82 5.26 16.51
N TRP A 67 16.56 4.23 15.70
CA TRP A 67 15.47 3.27 15.89
C TRP A 67 15.45 2.62 17.27
N GLU A 68 16.61 2.29 17.83
CA GLU A 68 16.71 1.64 19.14
C GLU A 68 16.08 2.51 20.25
N GLU A 69 16.42 3.80 20.30
CA GLU A 69 15.86 4.72 21.28
C GLU A 69 14.44 5.16 20.91
N ALA A 70 14.15 5.32 19.62
CA ALA A 70 12.85 5.76 19.15
C ALA A 70 11.73 4.73 19.38
N LEU A 71 12.08 3.43 19.35
CA LEU A 71 11.15 2.31 19.56
C LEU A 71 11.11 1.81 21.02
N LYS A 72 12.03 2.32 21.86
CA LYS A 72 12.16 1.93 23.27
C LYS A 72 10.90 2.26 24.05
N ASN A 73 10.48 1.33 24.90
CA ASN A 73 9.32 1.48 25.80
C ASN A 73 7.98 1.78 25.10
N LYS A 74 7.86 1.50 23.79
CA LYS A 74 6.63 1.69 23.02
C LYS A 74 5.96 0.37 22.69
N GLY A 75 4.63 0.38 22.62
CA GLY A 75 3.85 -0.75 22.14
C GLY A 75 3.99 -0.96 20.63
N VAL A 76 3.60 -2.15 20.15
CA VAL A 76 3.68 -2.52 18.73
C VAL A 76 2.95 -1.53 17.81
N GLN A 77 1.77 -1.06 18.22
CA GLN A 77 1.00 -0.09 17.43
C GLN A 77 1.68 1.28 17.37
N GLU A 78 2.26 1.75 18.47
CA GLU A 78 2.99 3.02 18.51
C GLU A 78 4.26 2.96 17.66
N ASN A 79 4.98 1.83 17.75
CA ASN A 79 6.15 1.55 16.92
C ASN A 79 5.80 1.52 15.43
N TRP A 80 4.67 0.91 15.08
CA TRP A 80 4.19 0.88 13.70
C TRP A 80 3.80 2.27 13.18
N VAL A 81 3.15 3.09 14.01
CA VAL A 81 2.82 4.48 13.65
C VAL A 81 4.08 5.31 13.44
N LEU A 82 5.07 5.19 14.33
CA LEU A 82 6.35 5.88 14.21
C LEU A 82 7.08 5.47 12.92
N PHE A 83 7.19 4.16 12.66
CA PHE A 83 7.82 3.65 11.45
C PHE A 83 7.15 4.21 10.18
N LYS A 84 5.82 4.15 10.09
CA LYS A 84 5.09 4.70 8.95
C LYS A 84 5.32 6.20 8.78
N THR A 85 5.39 6.93 9.89
CA THR A 85 5.60 8.39 9.86
C THR A 85 6.96 8.73 9.27
N GLU A 86 8.01 8.08 9.75
CA GLU A 86 9.37 8.25 9.25
C GLU A 86 9.54 7.79 7.80
N PHE A 87 8.89 6.67 7.44
CA PHE A 87 8.85 6.16 6.08
C PHE A 87 8.19 7.16 5.11
N LEU A 88 7.01 7.66 5.46
CA LEU A 88 6.29 8.63 4.62
C LEU A 88 7.07 9.94 4.48
N ARG A 89 7.71 10.40 5.56
CA ARG A 89 8.58 11.58 5.54
C ARG A 89 9.79 11.40 4.62
N ALA A 90 10.40 10.21 4.59
CA ALA A 90 11.48 9.91 3.67
C ALA A 90 10.97 9.79 2.22
N GLN A 91 9.78 9.21 2.02
CA GLN A 91 9.14 9.06 0.72
C GLN A 91 8.84 10.42 0.09
N GLU A 92 8.26 11.35 0.85
CA GLU A 92 7.92 12.70 0.37
C GLU A 92 9.15 13.49 -0.10
N GLN A 93 10.31 13.27 0.54
CA GLN A 93 11.55 13.95 0.18
C GLN A 93 12.27 13.34 -1.03
N THR A 94 11.98 12.09 -1.38
CA THR A 94 12.82 11.31 -2.31
C THR A 94 12.07 10.78 -3.51
N VAL A 95 10.74 10.71 -3.44
CA VAL A 95 9.89 10.23 -4.51
C VAL A 95 9.15 11.41 -5.11
N PRO A 96 9.47 11.83 -6.34
CA PRO A 96 8.76 12.91 -6.99
C PRO A 96 7.33 12.51 -7.30
N VAL A 97 6.46 13.51 -7.37
CA VAL A 97 5.08 13.35 -7.84
C VAL A 97 5.05 13.40 -9.37
N TRP A 98 4.22 12.54 -9.97
CA TRP A 98 3.89 12.61 -11.39
C TRP A 98 3.29 13.98 -11.70
N LYS A 99 3.98 14.77 -12.52
CA LYS A 99 3.42 16.02 -13.04
C LYS A 99 2.48 15.63 -14.18
N THR A 100 1.17 15.73 -13.96
CA THR A 100 0.26 15.86 -15.09
C THR A 100 0.61 17.17 -15.77
N SER A 101 1.14 17.11 -17.00
CA SER A 101 1.28 18.30 -17.84
C SER A 101 -0.09 18.99 -17.92
N ARG A 102 -0.13 20.29 -17.60
CA ARG A 102 -1.31 21.13 -17.84
C ARG A 102 -1.56 21.27 -19.32
#